data_AF-A0A662YFG5-F1
#
_entry.id   AF-A0A662YFG5-F1
#
_cell.length_a   1.000
_cell.length_b   1.000
_cell.length_c   1.000
_cell.angle_alpha   90.00
_cell.angle_beta   90.00
_cell.angle_gamma   90.00
#
_symmetry.space_group_name_H-M   'P 1'
#
loop_
_entity.id
_entity.type
_entity.pdbx_description
1 polymer ?
#
loop_
_entity_poly.entity_id
_entity_poly.type
_entity_poly.pdbx_seq_one_letter_code
_entity_poly.pdbx_strand_id
1 'polypeptide(L)'
;MTQGSPNSFLSRNHQTKKHDPRFQAGDLYLIDYGRSVDLTLYPKGTAFSGNCHAKGFQCIEMLSKRPWTKQIDTFAFCGTMHCMLFGEYMEVKSRPSASGSLLWGITRSFKRYWQVDMWKALFNTLLNVESCKNQPSLPPLRRRLEDYFVTDPSRRQVCESAAKAIHANGGRLL
;
A
#
# COMPACT_ATOMS: atom_id res chain seq x y z
N MET A 1 36.40 -30.39 3.04
CA MET A 1 36.10 -29.13 2.32
C MET A 1 35.00 -29.42 1.32
N THR A 2 33.75 -29.13 1.68
CA THR A 2 32.59 -29.24 0.78
C THR A 2 32.06 -27.83 0.56
N GLN A 3 32.24 -27.33 -0.67
CA GLN A 3 31.65 -26.06 -1.08
C GLN A 3 30.13 -26.23 -1.16
N GLY A 4 29.41 -25.69 -0.19
CA GLY A 4 27.96 -25.57 -0.24
C GLY A 4 27.59 -24.39 -1.13
N SER A 5 27.05 -24.69 -2.31
CA SER A 5 26.48 -23.69 -3.22
C SER A 5 25.35 -22.89 -2.51
N PRO A 6 25.35 -21.54 -2.54
CA PRO A 6 24.35 -20.73 -1.83
C PRO A 6 22.93 -20.80 -2.40
N ASN A 7 22.72 -21.47 -3.53
CA ASN A 7 21.49 -21.36 -4.31
C ASN A 7 20.38 -22.37 -3.93
N SER A 8 20.52 -23.12 -2.83
CA SER A 8 19.57 -24.18 -2.48
C SER A 8 18.40 -23.75 -1.56
N PHE A 9 18.32 -22.49 -1.11
CA PHE A 9 17.36 -22.09 -0.06
C PHE A 9 16.15 -21.26 -0.51
N LEU A 10 15.94 -21.03 -1.81
CA LEU A 10 14.68 -20.45 -2.28
C LEU A 10 13.95 -21.48 -3.13
N SER A 11 13.32 -22.44 -2.47
CA SER A 11 12.23 -23.18 -3.09
C SER A 11 11.18 -22.14 -3.48
N ARG A 12 11.06 -21.92 -4.79
CA ARG A 12 10.09 -21.02 -5.40
C ARG A 12 8.72 -21.52 -4.99
N ASN A 13 8.17 -20.98 -3.90
CA ASN A 13 6.79 -21.21 -3.52
C ASN A 13 5.96 -20.84 -4.74
N HIS A 14 5.43 -21.85 -5.42
CA HIS A 14 4.38 -21.67 -6.40
C HIS A 14 3.21 -21.07 -5.62
N GLN A 15 3.16 -19.74 -5.57
CA GLN A 15 1.93 -19.03 -5.29
C GLN A 15 0.96 -19.54 -6.34
N THR A 16 0.03 -20.41 -5.92
CA THR A 16 -1.09 -20.82 -6.76
C THR A 16 -1.69 -19.54 -7.31
N LYS A 17 -1.60 -19.34 -8.63
CA LYS A 17 -2.24 -18.20 -9.30
C LYS A 17 -3.74 -18.35 -9.03
N LYS A 18 -4.23 -17.72 -7.97
CA LYS A 18 -5.66 -17.51 -7.78
C LYS A 18 -6.05 -16.57 -8.89
N HIS A 19 -6.58 -17.15 -9.96
CA HIS A 19 -7.10 -16.41 -11.09
C HIS A 19 -8.33 -15.65 -10.60
N ASP A 20 -8.20 -14.35 -10.30
CA ASP A 20 -9.36 -13.50 -10.10
C ASP A 20 -9.95 -13.21 -11.50
N PRO A 21 -11.12 -13.75 -11.86
CA PRO A 21 -11.70 -13.53 -13.18
C PRO A 21 -12.02 -12.06 -13.46
N ARG A 22 -12.02 -11.20 -12.42
CA ARG A 22 -12.28 -9.76 -12.54
C ARG A 22 -11.01 -8.94 -12.77
N PHE A 23 -9.84 -9.47 -12.42
CA PHE A 23 -8.54 -8.85 -12.68
C PHE A 23 -7.50 -9.91 -13.04
N GLN A 24 -6.95 -9.83 -14.25
CA GLN A 24 -5.64 -10.44 -14.49
C GLN A 24 -4.62 -9.65 -13.67
N ALA A 25 -4.31 -10.14 -12.46
CA ALA A 25 -3.25 -9.59 -11.60
C ALA A 25 -1.83 -9.83 -12.19
N GLY A 26 -1.69 -9.82 -13.51
CA GLY A 26 -0.53 -10.28 -14.26
C GLY A 26 0.53 -9.21 -14.52
N ASP A 27 0.24 -7.94 -14.23
CA ASP A 27 1.08 -6.83 -14.71
C ASP A 27 1.69 -5.98 -13.59
N LEU A 28 1.40 -6.30 -12.33
CA LEU A 28 2.01 -5.66 -11.17
C LEU A 28 2.69 -6.72 -10.30
N TYR A 29 4.00 -6.59 -10.14
CA TYR A 29 4.82 -7.45 -9.31
C TYR A 29 5.46 -6.62 -8.21
N LEU A 30 5.31 -7.07 -6.96
CA LEU A 30 6.14 -6.55 -5.88
C LEU A 30 7.54 -7.17 -6.02
N ILE A 31 8.56 -6.32 -5.98
CA ILE A 31 9.96 -6.71 -6.11
C ILE A 31 10.77 -6.10 -4.96
N ASP A 32 12.07 -6.38 -4.95
CA ASP A 32 13.04 -5.86 -3.97
C ASP A 32 12.65 -6.13 -2.50
N TYR A 33 12.93 -7.37 -2.08
CA TYR A 33 12.69 -7.82 -0.71
C TYR A 33 13.89 -7.56 0.23
N GLY A 34 14.84 -6.70 -0.15
CA GLY A 34 16.08 -6.49 0.61
C GLY A 34 15.89 -5.88 2.02
N ARG A 35 14.70 -5.32 2.29
CA ARG A 35 14.29 -4.78 3.60
C ARG A 35 13.04 -5.45 4.17
N SER A 36 12.62 -6.57 3.59
CA SER A 36 11.46 -7.31 4.08
C SER A 36 11.75 -7.95 5.44
N VAL A 37 10.70 -8.07 6.26
CA VAL A 37 10.79 -8.65 7.59
C VAL A 37 9.95 -9.92 7.64
N ASP A 38 10.59 -11.05 7.88
CA ASP A 38 9.89 -12.31 8.14
C ASP A 38 9.45 -12.37 9.61
N LEU A 39 8.16 -12.11 9.86
CA LEU A 39 7.57 -12.15 11.19
C LEU A 39 7.55 -13.56 11.81
N THR A 40 7.73 -14.62 11.02
CA THR A 40 7.75 -16.01 11.53
C THR A 40 9.02 -16.33 12.32
N LEU A 41 10.08 -15.54 12.12
CA LEU A 41 11.34 -15.65 12.86
C LEU A 41 11.29 -14.96 14.23
N TYR A 42 10.18 -14.31 14.58
CA TYR A 42 10.01 -13.60 15.83
C TYR A 42 8.86 -14.18 16.67
N PRO A 43 8.87 -13.99 18.00
CA PRO A 43 7.74 -14.33 18.85
C PRO A 43 6.43 -13.68 18.37
N LYS A 44 5.31 -14.38 18.60
CA LYS A 44 3.98 -13.84 18.28
C LYS A 44 3.75 -12.52 19.01
N GLY A 45 3.31 -11.50 18.28
CA GLY A 45 3.03 -10.18 18.83
C GLY A 45 4.23 -9.23 18.86
N THR A 46 5.38 -9.62 18.30
CA THR A 46 6.53 -8.73 18.09
C THR A 46 6.13 -7.44 17.39
N ALA A 47 6.62 -6.32 17.90
CA ALA A 47 6.55 -5.00 17.26
C ALA A 47 7.93 -4.35 17.26
N PHE A 48 8.17 -3.52 16.25
CA PHE A 48 9.42 -2.81 16.04
C PHE A 48 9.31 -1.36 16.50
N SER A 49 10.45 -0.74 16.79
CA SER A 49 10.57 0.67 17.16
C SER A 49 11.76 1.29 16.42
N GLY A 50 11.86 2.62 16.44
CA GLY A 50 12.85 3.37 15.67
C GLY A 50 12.31 3.81 14.31
N ASN A 51 13.17 4.46 13.51
CA ASN A 51 12.81 5.01 12.21
C ASN A 51 13.77 4.51 11.11
N CYS A 52 13.37 4.69 9.85
CA CYS A 52 14.17 4.26 8.69
C CYS A 52 15.17 5.31 8.19
N HIS A 53 15.36 6.42 8.92
CA HIS A 53 16.19 7.59 8.58
C HIS A 53 15.90 8.27 7.23
N ALA A 54 14.94 7.78 6.45
CA ALA A 54 14.50 8.38 5.20
C ALA A 54 13.14 9.08 5.42
N LYS A 55 13.16 10.41 5.53
CA LYS A 55 12.01 11.25 5.97
C LYS A 55 10.69 10.94 5.26
N GLY A 56 10.72 10.67 3.95
CA GLY A 56 9.51 10.35 3.15
C GLY A 56 8.97 8.93 3.30
N PHE A 57 9.72 8.04 3.98
CA PHE A 57 9.38 6.63 4.15
C PHE A 57 9.08 6.28 5.62
N GLN A 58 8.94 7.28 6.48
CA GLN A 58 8.60 7.09 7.89
C GLN A 58 7.08 6.98 8.04
N CYS A 59 6.60 5.82 8.47
CA CYS A 59 5.17 5.64 8.74
C CYS A 59 4.71 6.47 9.96
N ILE A 60 3.40 6.59 10.15
CA ILE A 60 2.81 7.41 11.22
C ILE A 60 3.32 7.01 12.60
N GLU A 61 3.48 5.72 12.85
CA GLU A 61 4.05 5.18 14.08
C GLU A 61 5.49 5.65 14.28
N MET A 62 6.34 5.64 13.25
CA MET A 62 7.71 6.16 13.33
C MET A 62 7.72 7.66 13.66
N LEU A 63 6.88 8.45 12.97
CA LEU A 63 6.75 9.91 13.19
C LEU A 63 6.27 10.24 14.61
N SER A 64 5.39 9.40 15.16
CA SER A 64 4.83 9.55 16.51
C SER A 64 5.59 8.77 17.59
N LYS A 65 6.75 8.18 17.26
CA LYS A 65 7.57 7.36 18.17
C LYS A 65 6.79 6.21 18.84
N ARG A 66 5.83 5.63 18.12
CA ARG A 66 5.05 4.45 18.53
C ARG A 66 5.62 3.16 17.92
N PRO A 67 5.36 1.98 18.53
CA PRO A 67 5.70 0.71 17.93
C PRO A 67 4.94 0.44 16.62
N TRP A 68 5.57 -0.26 15.69
CA TRP A 68 5.01 -0.59 14.37
C TRP A 68 5.33 -2.02 13.93
N THR A 69 4.50 -2.55 13.04
CA THR A 69 4.69 -3.82 12.33
C THR A 69 4.24 -3.64 10.88
N LYS A 70 3.04 -4.11 10.53
CA LYS A 70 2.44 -4.06 9.18
C LYS A 70 2.00 -2.66 8.77
N GLN A 71 1.98 -1.70 9.70
CA GLN A 71 1.65 -0.31 9.40
C GLN A 71 2.64 0.32 8.43
N ILE A 72 3.91 -0.14 8.39
CA ILE A 72 4.90 0.35 7.42
C ILE A 72 4.45 0.08 5.98
N ASP A 73 3.95 -1.12 5.69
CA ASP A 73 3.44 -1.49 4.35
C ASP A 73 2.15 -0.74 4.03
N THR A 74 1.30 -0.54 5.03
CA THR A 74 0.05 0.22 4.90
C THR A 74 0.33 1.68 4.52
N PHE A 75 1.33 2.29 5.15
CA PHE A 75 1.80 3.63 4.82
C PHE A 75 2.47 3.69 3.45
N ALA A 76 3.31 2.70 3.11
CA ALA A 76 3.93 2.61 1.79
C ALA A 76 2.87 2.51 0.68
N PHE A 77 1.81 1.73 0.89
CA PHE A 77 0.68 1.64 -0.03
C PHE A 77 -0.01 3.00 -0.22
N CYS A 78 -0.23 3.77 0.86
CA CYS A 78 -0.69 5.16 0.75
C CYS A 78 0.26 6.04 -0.07
N GLY A 79 1.57 5.90 0.14
CA GLY A 79 2.59 6.59 -0.64
C GLY A 79 2.49 6.28 -2.13
N THR A 80 2.40 5.00 -2.50
CA THR A 80 2.24 4.58 -3.90
C THR A 80 0.95 5.13 -4.51
N MET A 81 -0.18 5.05 -3.81
CA MET A 81 -1.44 5.64 -4.28
C MET A 81 -1.35 7.15 -4.45
N HIS A 82 -0.67 7.86 -3.54
CA HIS A 82 -0.46 9.29 -3.65
C HIS A 82 0.36 9.65 -4.89
N CYS A 83 1.47 8.93 -5.15
CA CYS A 83 2.27 9.13 -6.36
C CYS A 83 1.43 8.92 -7.63
N MET A 84 0.61 7.88 -7.68
CA MET A 84 -0.27 7.62 -8.84
C MET A 84 -1.34 8.71 -9.04
N LEU A 85 -1.87 9.28 -7.95
CA LEU A 85 -2.90 10.32 -8.03
C LEU A 85 -2.33 11.71 -8.36
N PHE A 86 -1.19 12.06 -7.76
CA PHE A 86 -0.69 13.44 -7.74
C PHE A 86 0.65 13.64 -8.45
N GLY A 87 1.37 12.57 -8.78
CA GLY A 87 2.69 12.64 -9.42
C GLY A 87 3.81 13.15 -8.50
N GLU A 88 3.55 13.23 -7.18
CA GLU A 88 4.49 13.72 -6.18
C GLU A 88 4.51 12.81 -4.94
N TYR A 89 5.60 12.84 -4.18
CA TYR A 89 5.73 12.07 -2.95
C TYR A 89 4.71 12.50 -1.89
N MET A 90 4.22 11.54 -1.13
CA MET A 90 3.23 11.79 -0.09
C MET A 90 3.83 12.56 1.09
N GLU A 91 3.16 13.64 1.47
CA GLU A 91 3.39 14.34 2.73
C GLU A 91 2.15 14.22 3.61
N VAL A 92 2.36 14.09 4.93
CA VAL A 92 1.31 13.92 5.91
C VAL A 92 1.32 15.02 6.96
N LYS A 93 0.15 15.33 7.50
CA LYS A 93 -0.05 16.27 8.60
C LYS A 93 -0.99 15.68 9.63
N SER A 94 -0.77 16.03 10.89
CA SER A 94 -1.65 15.68 12.00
C SER A 94 -2.59 16.82 12.36
N ARG A 95 -3.78 16.49 12.85
CA ARG A 95 -4.72 17.43 13.47
C ARG A 95 -5.31 16.82 14.75
N PRO A 96 -5.67 17.63 15.76
CA PRO A 96 -6.38 17.13 16.93
C PRO A 96 -7.75 16.56 16.54
N SER A 97 -8.11 15.44 17.13
CA SER A 97 -9.45 14.85 17.12
C SER A 97 -10.29 15.38 18.29
N ALA A 98 -11.61 15.19 18.23
CA ALA A 98 -12.51 15.46 19.34
C ALA A 98 -12.15 14.66 20.61
N SER A 99 -11.50 13.51 20.46
CA SER A 99 -11.01 12.68 21.57
C SER A 99 -9.63 13.08 22.11
N GLY A 100 -9.03 14.16 21.60
CA GLY A 100 -7.66 14.57 21.96
C GLY A 100 -6.54 13.76 21.29
N SER A 101 -6.87 12.68 20.56
CA SER A 101 -5.92 11.93 19.74
C SER A 101 -5.53 12.69 18.47
N LEU A 102 -4.37 12.37 17.89
CA LEU A 102 -3.95 12.94 16.60
C LEU A 102 -4.51 12.12 15.44
N LEU A 103 -5.23 12.79 14.54
CA LEU A 103 -5.64 12.24 13.25
C LEU A 103 -4.69 12.69 12.15
N TRP A 104 -4.20 11.73 11.39
CA TRP A 104 -3.27 11.93 10.28
C TRP A 104 -4.00 11.90 8.95
N GLY A 105 -3.54 12.75 8.03
CA GLY A 105 -4.02 12.79 6.65
C GLY A 105 -2.96 13.38 5.73
N ILE A 106 -3.16 13.20 4.42
CA ILE A 106 -2.28 13.79 3.42
C ILE A 106 -2.40 15.32 3.42
N THR A 107 -1.31 16.02 3.10
CA THR A 107 -1.30 17.49 3.00
C THR A 107 -2.09 17.96 1.77
N ARG A 108 -1.98 17.20 0.67
CA ARG A 108 -2.55 17.54 -0.65
C ARG A 108 -4.07 17.48 -0.67
N SER A 109 -4.68 18.49 -1.28
CA SER A 109 -6.13 18.52 -1.52
C SER A 109 -6.51 17.73 -2.76
N PHE A 110 -7.52 16.87 -2.64
CA PHE A 110 -8.12 16.18 -3.79
C PHE A 110 -8.82 17.17 -4.73
N LYS A 111 -8.85 16.87 -6.03
CA LYS A 111 -9.57 17.67 -7.02
C LYS A 111 -11.08 17.52 -6.80
N ARG A 112 -11.84 18.61 -6.94
CA ARG A 112 -13.29 18.66 -6.65
C ARG A 112 -14.11 17.61 -7.41
N TYR A 113 -13.74 17.34 -8.64
CA TYR A 113 -14.43 16.39 -9.53
C TYR A 113 -14.00 14.93 -9.33
N TRP A 114 -13.15 14.64 -8.34
CA TRP A 114 -12.81 13.27 -7.97
C TRP A 114 -13.78 12.73 -6.92
N GLN A 115 -13.73 11.42 -6.66
CA GLN A 115 -14.42 10.80 -5.52
C GLN A 115 -13.75 11.15 -4.19
N VAL A 116 -13.84 12.42 -3.80
CA VAL A 116 -13.13 12.98 -2.65
C VAL A 116 -13.42 12.19 -1.38
N ASP A 117 -14.68 11.83 -1.12
CA ASP A 117 -15.05 11.11 0.11
C ASP A 117 -14.55 9.67 0.12
N MET A 118 -14.49 9.02 -1.04
CA MET A 118 -13.87 7.70 -1.17
C MET A 118 -12.38 7.75 -0.83
N TRP A 119 -11.66 8.68 -1.45
CA TRP A 119 -10.23 8.82 -1.21
C TRP A 119 -9.92 9.23 0.22
N LYS A 120 -10.63 10.22 0.77
CA LYS A 120 -10.47 10.63 2.17
C LYS A 120 -10.69 9.47 3.13
N ALA A 121 -11.77 8.69 2.95
CA ALA A 121 -12.04 7.54 3.80
C ALA A 121 -10.95 6.48 3.69
N LEU A 122 -10.48 6.19 2.47
CA LEU A 122 -9.42 5.21 2.22
C LEU A 122 -8.09 5.62 2.88
N PHE A 123 -7.62 6.84 2.63
CA PHE A 123 -6.41 7.36 3.29
C PHE A 123 -6.57 7.44 4.81
N ASN A 124 -7.74 7.83 5.31
CA ASN A 124 -7.99 7.88 6.75
C ASN A 124 -7.86 6.49 7.39
N THR A 125 -8.47 5.46 6.81
CA THR A 125 -8.39 4.07 7.31
C THR A 125 -6.96 3.54 7.32
N LEU A 126 -6.17 3.84 6.30
CA LEU A 126 -4.82 3.29 6.13
C LEU A 126 -3.75 4.08 6.90
N LEU A 127 -3.90 5.39 7.07
CA LEU A 127 -2.95 6.21 7.83
C LEU A 127 -3.20 6.18 9.35
N ASN A 128 -4.43 5.90 9.79
CA ASN A 128 -4.81 5.93 11.21
C ASN A 128 -5.08 4.52 11.74
N VAL A 129 -4.09 3.64 11.60
CA VAL A 129 -4.18 2.27 12.11
C VAL A 129 -4.17 2.26 13.63
N GLU A 130 -5.13 1.56 14.22
CA GLU A 130 -5.37 1.56 15.67
C GLU A 130 -4.18 0.98 16.46
N SER A 131 -3.68 -0.20 16.06
CA SER A 131 -2.58 -0.86 16.74
C SER A 131 -1.90 -1.92 15.88
N CYS A 132 -0.75 -2.45 16.34
CA CYS A 132 -0.06 -3.56 15.66
C CYS A 132 -0.93 -4.83 15.56
N LYS A 133 -1.92 -5.00 16.46
CA LYS A 133 -2.84 -6.15 16.46
C LYS A 133 -4.05 -5.91 15.56
N ASN A 134 -4.55 -4.68 15.53
CA ASN A 134 -5.79 -4.29 14.83
C ASN A 134 -5.45 -3.56 13.53
N GLN A 135 -5.07 -4.34 12.51
CA GLN A 135 -4.82 -3.82 11.17
C GLN A 135 -6.12 -3.56 10.40
N PRO A 136 -6.17 -2.57 9.50
CA PRO A 136 -7.33 -2.34 8.67
C PRO A 136 -7.59 -3.52 7.73
N SER A 137 -8.87 -3.89 7.59
CA SER A 137 -9.28 -4.91 6.63
C SER A 137 -9.19 -4.36 5.22
N LEU A 138 -8.34 -4.96 4.37
CA LEU A 138 -8.17 -4.57 2.97
C LEU A 138 -9.33 -4.96 2.03
N PRO A 139 -10.03 -6.10 2.20
CA PRO A 139 -11.12 -6.48 1.29
C PRO A 139 -12.27 -5.46 1.14
N PRO A 140 -12.77 -4.79 2.19
CA PRO A 140 -13.74 -3.71 2.04
C PRO A 140 -13.20 -2.52 1.22
N LEU A 141 -11.94 -2.14 1.42
CA LEU A 141 -11.31 -1.06 0.68
C LEU A 141 -11.17 -1.41 -0.81
N ARG A 142 -10.76 -2.66 -1.09
CA ARG A 142 -10.72 -3.19 -2.47
C ARG A 142 -12.08 -3.14 -3.12
N ARG A 143 -13.12 -3.69 -2.48
CA ARG A 143 -14.49 -3.68 -3.03
C ARG A 143 -14.95 -2.28 -3.37
N ARG A 144 -14.70 -1.29 -2.49
CA ARG A 144 -15.06 0.10 -2.77
C ARG A 144 -14.38 0.67 -4.01
N LEU A 145 -13.12 0.30 -4.27
CA LEU A 145 -12.42 0.67 -5.50
C LEU A 145 -12.97 -0.08 -6.72
N GLU A 146 -13.26 -1.38 -6.59
CA GLU A 146 -13.89 -2.19 -7.64
C GLU A 146 -15.26 -1.61 -8.04
N ASP A 147 -16.08 -1.27 -7.06
CA ASP A 147 -17.40 -0.65 -7.24
C ASP A 147 -17.32 0.73 -7.90
N TYR A 148 -16.17 1.40 -7.85
CA TYR A 148 -16.00 2.69 -8.51
C TYR A 148 -15.44 2.55 -9.93
N PHE A 149 -14.43 1.70 -10.12
CA PHE A 149 -13.68 1.61 -11.36
C PHE A 149 -14.17 0.53 -12.33
N VAL A 150 -14.81 -0.53 -11.83
CA VAL A 150 -15.12 -1.73 -12.63
C VAL A 150 -16.61 -1.86 -12.93
N THR A 151 -17.47 -1.55 -11.97
CA THR A 151 -18.93 -1.74 -12.14
C THR A 151 -19.54 -0.72 -13.09
N ASP A 152 -18.95 0.47 -13.20
CA ASP A 152 -19.32 1.50 -14.18
C ASP A 152 -18.69 1.16 -15.55
N PRO A 153 -19.49 0.83 -16.59
CA PRO A 153 -18.96 0.43 -17.88
C PRO A 153 -18.10 1.50 -18.55
N SER A 154 -18.42 2.79 -18.35
CA SER A 154 -17.68 3.90 -18.96
C SER A 154 -16.28 4.00 -18.37
N ARG A 155 -16.14 3.85 -17.05
CA ARG A 155 -14.85 3.88 -16.37
C ARG A 155 -14.05 2.62 -16.62
N ARG A 156 -14.72 1.47 -16.66
CA ARG A 156 -14.10 0.21 -17.01
C ARG A 156 -13.42 0.28 -18.37
N GLN A 157 -14.11 0.82 -19.39
CA GLN A 157 -13.53 1.00 -20.72
C GLN A 157 -12.29 1.90 -20.71
N VAL A 158 -12.31 2.98 -19.91
CA VAL A 158 -11.14 3.86 -19.74
C VAL A 158 -9.98 3.10 -19.09
N CYS A 159 -10.23 2.34 -18.03
CA CYS A 159 -9.21 1.53 -17.36
C CYS A 159 -8.61 0.47 -18.29
N GLU A 160 -9.43 -0.24 -19.06
CA GLU A 160 -8.98 -1.23 -20.02
C GLU A 160 -8.16 -0.59 -21.16
N SER A 161 -8.55 0.60 -21.62
CA SER A 161 -7.80 1.33 -22.64
C SER A 161 -6.44 1.81 -22.12
N ALA A 162 -6.39 2.29 -20.87
CA ALA A 162 -5.15 2.67 -20.20
C ALA A 162 -4.21 1.46 -20.02
N ALA A 163 -4.74 0.30 -19.59
CA ALA A 163 -3.96 -0.92 -19.46
C ALA A 163 -3.35 -1.34 -20.81
N LYS A 164 -4.16 -1.35 -21.89
CA LYS A 164 -3.68 -1.64 -23.25
C LYS A 164 -2.56 -0.70 -23.70
N ALA A 165 -2.66 0.61 -23.40
CA ALA A 165 -1.64 1.59 -23.75
C ALA A 165 -0.30 1.31 -23.01
N ILE A 166 -0.36 0.92 -21.74
CA ILE A 166 0.84 0.54 -20.97
C ILE A 166 1.53 -0.68 -21.59
N HIS A 167 0.77 -1.69 -22.02
CA HIS A 167 1.31 -2.85 -22.72
C HIS A 167 1.93 -2.51 -24.07
N ALA A 168 1.25 -1.68 -24.88
CA ALA A 168 1.73 -1.27 -26.19
C ALA A 168 3.06 -0.49 -26.11
N ASN A 169 3.27 0.25 -25.00
CA ASN A 169 4.49 1.00 -24.74
C ASN A 169 5.58 0.18 -24.00
N GLY A 170 5.45 -1.14 -23.93
CA GLY A 170 6.43 -2.02 -23.29
C GLY A 170 6.56 -1.80 -21.77
N GLY A 171 5.48 -1.35 -21.11
CA GLY A 171 5.45 -1.13 -19.66
C GLY A 171 6.08 0.19 -19.18
N ARG A 172 6.48 1.09 -20.09
CA ARG A 172 6.98 2.43 -19.71
C ARG A 172 5.80 3.37 -19.44
N LEU A 173 5.66 3.78 -18.18
CA LEU A 173 4.87 4.94 -17.79
C LEU A 173 5.77 6.18 -17.98
N LEU A 174 5.52 6.94 -19.05
CA LEU A 174 6.17 8.21 -19.43
C LEU A 174 7.70 8.25 -19.28
#